data_AF-A0A6G0AIE4-F1
#
_entry.id   AF-A0A6G0AIE4-F1
#
_cell.length_a   1.000
_cell.length_b   1.000
_cell.length_c   1.000
_cell.angle_alpha   90.00
_cell.angle_beta   90.00
_cell.angle_gamma   90.00
#
_symmetry.space_group_name_H-M   'P 1'
#
loop_
_entity.id
_entity.type
_entity.pdbx_description
1 polymer ?
#
loop_
_entity_poly.entity_id
_entity_poly.type
_entity_poly.pdbx_seq_one_letter_code
_entity_poly.pdbx_strand_id
1 'polypeptide(L)'
;MFKKILIANRGEIAVRIIRSCREMGIKSAAIYSDADITSLHTRFADESYHIGSSQASESYLNKEKIIQLAKEIGADAIHPGYGFFSENADFIRSIEKNKITFIGPSSTSVALMGSKTEARKIMAKSGVPIVPGTTSPLTSLKDGLNSAEELGYPILSKASAGGGGKGMRKISSRDEFESAFDATKREALKAFANDEIYLEKFIENPRHIEVQVFGDKQGNYVHLFERECSIQRRHQKIIEEAPSSFVDEKTRQKITSAAIDAAKACNYYNAGTVEFLMDSRKNFYFLEMNTRLQVEHPVTELITGLDLVKEQISVAAGNPLSIKQSELSIDGHAIECRIYAEDPLNNFLPSTGQIIRYLQPSGPGIRVDSGFDAGSHITFNYDPLIAKLISWSDTRESSINRMIGALSEYVISGFTTNISFLKSVIDHQSFRKGDININFLEKYFLKGFNESDNEQGLKEKELAAAILSSLLKFKSTAANVKIDSKDSTNSWQEQMYE
;
A
#
# COMPACT_ATOMS: atom_id res chain seq x y z
N MET A 1 18.95 9.92 -20.43
CA MET A 1 18.42 8.66 -19.86
C MET A 1 19.48 8.00 -19.00
N PHE A 2 19.12 7.36 -17.90
CA PHE A 2 20.07 6.63 -17.04
C PHE A 2 20.53 5.34 -17.71
N LYS A 3 21.75 4.90 -17.39
CA LYS A 3 22.32 3.61 -17.80
C LYS A 3 22.21 2.56 -16.70
N LYS A 4 22.34 2.96 -15.44
CA LYS A 4 22.21 2.09 -14.27
C LYS A 4 21.42 2.74 -13.14
N ILE A 5 20.46 2.01 -12.59
CA ILE A 5 19.67 2.42 -11.42
C ILE A 5 19.93 1.43 -10.27
N LEU A 6 20.32 1.96 -9.11
CA LEU A 6 20.34 1.21 -7.86
C LEU A 6 18.95 1.27 -7.21
N ILE A 7 18.39 0.12 -6.88
CA ILE A 7 17.07 0.01 -6.27
C ILE A 7 17.28 -0.17 -4.77
N ALA A 8 17.01 0.90 -4.01
CA ALA A 8 17.18 0.95 -2.57
C ALA A 8 15.94 0.40 -1.84
N ASN A 9 15.48 -0.79 -2.22
CA ASN A 9 14.31 -1.44 -1.67
C ASN A 9 14.38 -2.97 -1.90
N ARG A 10 13.33 -3.69 -1.47
CA ARG A 10 13.18 -5.15 -1.55
C ARG A 10 11.78 -5.56 -2.01
N GLY A 11 11.56 -6.86 -2.16
CA GLY A 11 10.24 -7.43 -2.35
C GLY A 11 9.59 -6.98 -3.67
N GLU A 12 8.26 -6.86 -3.67
CA GLU A 12 7.49 -6.66 -4.91
C GLU A 12 7.88 -5.35 -5.62
N ILE A 13 8.06 -4.26 -4.87
CA ILE A 13 8.37 -2.96 -5.46
C ILE A 13 9.74 -2.94 -6.13
N ALA A 14 10.72 -3.66 -5.57
CA ALA A 14 12.00 -3.83 -6.23
C ALA A 14 11.84 -4.59 -7.56
N VAL A 15 11.06 -5.66 -7.58
CA VAL A 15 10.74 -6.40 -8.82
C VAL A 15 10.02 -5.51 -9.83
N ARG A 16 9.05 -4.70 -9.39
CA ARG A 16 8.30 -3.74 -10.22
C ARG A 16 9.23 -2.72 -10.89
N ILE A 17 10.22 -2.19 -10.15
CA ILE A 17 11.21 -1.25 -10.69
C ILE A 17 12.18 -1.94 -11.64
N ILE A 18 12.64 -3.15 -11.31
CA ILE A 18 13.51 -3.96 -12.19
C ILE A 18 12.83 -4.20 -13.54
N ARG A 19 11.54 -4.52 -13.55
CA ARG A 19 10.76 -4.72 -14.79
C ARG A 19 10.75 -3.46 -15.66
N SER A 20 10.44 -2.29 -15.10
CA SER A 20 10.52 -1.02 -15.86
C SER A 20 11.92 -0.71 -16.35
N CYS A 21 12.96 -0.93 -15.52
CA CYS A 21 14.34 -0.73 -15.95
C CYS A 21 14.68 -1.59 -17.17
N ARG A 22 14.32 -2.88 -17.14
CA ARG A 22 14.54 -3.82 -18.25
C ARG A 22 13.85 -3.37 -19.53
N GLU A 23 12.58 -2.97 -19.45
CA GLU A 23 11.81 -2.48 -20.60
C GLU A 23 12.37 -1.17 -21.17
N MET A 24 13.00 -0.36 -20.34
CA MET A 24 13.67 0.89 -20.74
C MET A 24 15.13 0.69 -21.18
N GLY A 25 15.66 -0.54 -21.15
CA GLY A 25 17.07 -0.82 -21.47
C GLY A 25 18.08 -0.29 -20.44
N ILE A 26 17.65 -0.12 -19.18
CA ILE A 26 18.46 0.39 -18.07
C ILE A 26 18.91 -0.80 -17.20
N LYS A 27 20.20 -0.85 -16.85
CA LYS A 27 20.71 -1.86 -15.92
C LYS A 27 20.18 -1.62 -14.51
N SER A 28 19.68 -2.67 -13.90
CA SER A 28 19.14 -2.68 -12.54
C SER A 28 20.13 -3.30 -11.56
N ALA A 29 20.42 -2.60 -10.46
CA ALA A 29 21.18 -3.12 -9.33
C ALA A 29 20.25 -3.23 -8.10
N ALA A 30 20.17 -4.41 -7.51
CA ALA A 30 19.42 -4.66 -6.28
C ALA A 30 20.34 -4.73 -5.05
N ILE A 31 19.81 -4.37 -3.88
CA ILE A 31 20.45 -4.60 -2.59
C ILE A 31 19.68 -5.67 -1.82
N TYR A 32 20.38 -6.43 -0.98
CA TYR A 32 19.75 -7.42 -0.10
C TYR A 32 20.46 -7.62 1.24
N SER A 33 19.69 -8.02 2.23
CA SER A 33 20.17 -8.48 3.54
C SER A 33 20.31 -10.00 3.59
N ASP A 34 20.86 -10.54 4.68
CA ASP A 34 20.90 -12.00 4.93
C ASP A 34 19.53 -12.69 4.74
N ALA A 35 18.45 -12.07 5.21
CA ALA A 35 17.10 -12.63 5.10
C ALA A 35 16.56 -12.65 3.67
N ASP A 36 17.10 -11.82 2.77
CA ASP A 36 16.63 -11.66 1.40
C ASP A 36 17.52 -12.32 0.35
N ILE A 37 18.50 -13.11 0.75
CA ILE A 37 19.44 -13.76 -0.20
C ILE A 37 18.73 -14.59 -1.28
N THR A 38 17.55 -15.15 -0.96
CA THR A 38 16.72 -15.94 -1.90
C THR A 38 15.49 -15.19 -2.45
N SER A 39 15.34 -13.90 -2.12
CA SER A 39 14.18 -13.10 -2.51
C SER A 39 14.14 -12.87 -4.02
N LEU A 40 12.94 -12.68 -4.58
CA LEU A 40 12.78 -12.63 -6.04
C LEU A 40 13.56 -11.48 -6.69
N HIS A 41 13.63 -10.33 -6.03
CA HIS A 41 14.31 -9.15 -6.57
C HIS A 41 15.82 -9.33 -6.73
N THR A 42 16.47 -10.17 -5.92
CA THR A 42 17.92 -10.43 -6.01
C THR A 42 18.28 -11.28 -7.22
N ARG A 43 17.36 -12.14 -7.64
CA ARG A 43 17.48 -13.01 -8.81
C ARG A 43 17.05 -12.31 -10.11
N PHE A 44 16.19 -11.29 -10.01
CA PHE A 44 15.63 -10.58 -11.15
C PHE A 44 16.51 -9.43 -11.65
N ALA A 45 17.25 -8.77 -10.75
CA ALA A 45 18.12 -7.65 -11.12
C ALA A 45 19.32 -8.12 -11.96
N ASP A 46 19.89 -7.21 -12.74
CA ASP A 46 21.11 -7.48 -13.52
C ASP A 46 22.34 -7.66 -12.61
N GLU A 47 22.35 -6.95 -11.48
CA GLU A 47 23.37 -7.03 -10.44
C GLU A 47 22.69 -7.05 -9.06
N SER A 48 23.22 -7.82 -8.11
CA SER A 48 22.71 -7.84 -6.73
C SER A 48 23.83 -7.82 -5.70
N TYR A 49 23.66 -7.01 -4.66
CA TYR A 49 24.69 -6.72 -3.67
C TYR A 49 24.21 -6.94 -2.24
N HIS A 50 24.97 -7.71 -1.47
CA HIS A 50 24.72 -7.87 -0.05
C HIS A 50 25.11 -6.58 0.69
N ILE A 51 24.24 -6.11 1.59
CA ILE A 51 24.44 -4.86 2.31
C ILE A 51 24.40 -5.01 3.84
N GLY A 52 24.17 -6.21 4.38
CA GLY A 52 24.27 -6.45 5.82
C GLY A 52 23.27 -7.45 6.37
N SER A 53 23.13 -7.43 7.69
CA SER A 53 22.28 -8.36 8.41
C SER A 53 20.80 -8.14 8.15
N SER A 54 19.99 -9.09 8.60
CA SER A 54 18.53 -9.05 8.47
C SER A 54 17.88 -7.81 9.11
N GLN A 55 18.49 -7.19 10.11
CA GLN A 55 17.93 -6.00 10.73
C GLN A 55 17.96 -4.82 9.76
N ALA A 56 16.82 -4.16 9.56
CA ALA A 56 16.72 -3.06 8.59
C ALA A 56 17.72 -1.93 8.86
N SER A 57 17.98 -1.58 10.13
CA SER A 57 19.00 -0.57 10.52
C SER A 57 20.43 -0.92 10.09
N GLU A 58 20.73 -2.20 9.92
CA GLU A 58 22.05 -2.68 9.50
C GLU A 58 22.15 -2.89 7.97
N SER A 59 21.01 -2.82 7.27
CA SER A 59 20.86 -3.06 5.83
C SER A 59 20.06 -1.92 5.14
N TYR A 60 18.77 -2.09 4.88
CA TYR A 60 17.94 -1.18 4.06
C TYR A 60 17.80 0.25 4.61
N LEU A 61 18.10 0.45 5.89
CA LEU A 61 18.15 1.75 6.57
C LEU A 61 19.59 2.17 6.90
N ASN A 62 20.58 1.68 6.14
CA ASN A 62 21.98 2.10 6.25
C ASN A 62 22.35 3.04 5.09
N LYS A 63 22.23 4.35 5.36
CA LYS A 63 22.48 5.41 4.36
C LYS A 63 23.90 5.33 3.80
N GLU A 64 24.89 5.18 4.66
CA GLU A 64 26.30 5.19 4.30
C GLU A 64 26.63 4.05 3.33
N LYS A 65 26.18 2.83 3.63
CA LYS A 65 26.38 1.66 2.77
C LYS A 65 25.71 1.82 1.41
N ILE A 66 24.46 2.28 1.37
CA ILE A 66 23.71 2.42 0.11
C ILE A 66 24.37 3.47 -0.80
N ILE A 67 24.76 4.63 -0.25
CA ILE A 67 25.41 5.69 -1.02
C ILE A 67 26.80 5.26 -1.48
N GLN A 68 27.55 4.57 -0.62
CA GLN A 68 28.88 4.07 -0.96
C GLN A 68 28.80 3.04 -2.09
N LEU A 69 27.88 2.08 -1.99
CA LEU A 69 27.64 1.09 -3.04
C LEU A 69 27.24 1.76 -4.36
N ALA A 70 26.33 2.73 -4.33
CA ALA A 70 25.89 3.45 -5.53
C ALA A 70 27.06 4.09 -6.30
N LYS A 71 28.06 4.61 -5.57
CA LYS A 71 29.29 5.16 -6.18
C LYS A 71 30.18 4.07 -6.75
N GLU A 72 30.40 2.99 -5.99
CA GLU A 72 31.29 1.89 -6.38
C GLU A 72 30.83 1.21 -7.67
N ILE A 73 29.51 1.03 -7.83
CA ILE A 73 28.94 0.36 -9.01
C ILE A 73 28.64 1.31 -10.17
N GLY A 74 28.88 2.61 -9.98
CA GLY A 74 28.60 3.67 -10.95
C GLY A 74 27.11 3.80 -11.28
N ALA A 75 26.23 3.79 -10.27
CA ALA A 75 24.80 4.02 -10.48
C ALA A 75 24.52 5.50 -10.77
N ASP A 76 23.76 5.78 -11.82
CA ASP A 76 23.37 7.15 -12.20
C ASP A 76 22.27 7.69 -11.29
N ALA A 77 21.41 6.78 -10.81
CA ALA A 77 20.27 7.12 -9.98
C ALA A 77 19.95 6.04 -8.95
N ILE A 78 19.25 6.44 -7.89
CA ILE A 78 18.69 5.57 -6.86
C ILE A 78 17.17 5.66 -6.89
N HIS A 79 16.49 4.54 -7.05
CA HIS A 79 15.04 4.44 -6.88
C HIS A 79 14.72 3.84 -5.51
N PRO A 80 13.99 4.55 -4.63
CA PRO A 80 13.77 4.09 -3.26
C PRO A 80 12.55 3.17 -3.10
N GLY A 81 11.79 2.88 -4.17
CA GLY A 81 10.45 2.30 -4.04
C GLY A 81 9.56 3.08 -3.06
N TYR A 82 8.97 2.37 -2.11
CA TYR A 82 8.20 2.93 -1.01
C TYR A 82 8.62 2.34 0.34
N GLY A 83 8.38 3.04 1.44
CA GLY A 83 8.91 2.67 2.75
C GLY A 83 10.43 2.86 2.83
N PHE A 84 11.05 2.36 3.90
CA PHE A 84 12.47 2.58 4.20
C PHE A 84 12.86 4.08 4.11
N PHE A 85 13.74 4.44 3.17
CA PHE A 85 14.23 5.80 2.99
C PHE A 85 13.48 6.61 1.91
N SER A 86 12.40 6.10 1.34
CA SER A 86 11.66 6.78 0.27
C SER A 86 11.16 8.19 0.64
N GLU A 87 10.92 8.43 1.93
CA GLU A 87 10.45 9.73 2.45
C GLU A 87 11.42 10.32 3.48
N ASN A 88 12.70 9.92 3.42
CA ASN A 88 13.73 10.42 4.32
C ASN A 88 14.49 11.59 3.69
N ALA A 89 14.15 12.82 4.08
CA ALA A 89 14.75 14.03 3.52
C ALA A 89 16.28 14.09 3.65
N ASP A 90 16.86 13.56 4.74
CA ASP A 90 18.31 13.56 4.97
C ASP A 90 19.05 12.58 4.07
N PHE A 91 18.45 11.42 3.80
CA PHE A 91 18.93 10.45 2.83
C PHE A 91 18.94 11.06 1.43
N ILE A 92 17.83 11.68 1.01
CA ILE A 92 17.71 12.34 -0.30
C ILE A 92 18.76 13.44 -0.45
N ARG A 93 18.91 14.30 0.58
CA ARG A 93 19.92 15.37 0.59
C ARG A 93 21.35 14.81 0.49
N SER A 94 21.59 13.64 1.07
CA SER A 94 22.88 12.97 0.98
C SER A 94 23.13 12.39 -0.42
N ILE A 95 22.11 11.85 -1.08
CA ILE A 95 22.20 11.42 -2.50
C ILE A 95 22.52 12.62 -3.40
N GLU A 96 21.77 13.72 -3.26
CA GLU A 96 21.94 14.97 -4.03
C GLU A 96 23.38 15.51 -3.90
N LYS A 97 23.93 15.55 -2.68
CA LYS A 97 25.32 15.97 -2.41
C LYS A 97 26.37 15.10 -3.11
N ASN A 98 26.06 13.83 -3.37
CA ASN A 98 26.94 12.89 -4.03
C ASN A 98 26.73 12.85 -5.56
N LYS A 99 25.93 13.77 -6.12
CA LYS A 99 25.66 13.90 -7.56
C LYS A 99 25.03 12.65 -8.19
N ILE A 100 24.37 11.83 -7.38
CA ILE A 100 23.53 10.72 -7.84
C ILE A 100 22.10 11.25 -7.92
N THR A 101 21.32 10.82 -8.92
CA THR A 101 19.93 11.27 -9.02
C THR A 101 19.03 10.47 -8.08
N PHE A 102 18.25 11.15 -7.25
CA PHE A 102 17.15 10.50 -6.52
C PHE A 102 15.91 10.42 -7.43
N ILE A 103 15.34 9.23 -7.62
CA ILE A 103 14.10 9.04 -8.38
C ILE A 103 12.92 9.23 -7.43
N GLY A 104 12.51 10.49 -7.29
CA GLY A 104 11.47 10.95 -6.37
C GLY A 104 11.48 12.49 -6.29
N PRO A 105 10.72 13.09 -5.37
CA PRO A 105 10.71 14.54 -5.15
C PRO A 105 12.00 15.04 -4.50
N SER A 106 12.15 16.37 -4.41
CA SER A 106 13.30 17.01 -3.75
C SER A 106 13.34 16.76 -2.24
N SER A 107 14.55 16.78 -1.66
CA SER A 107 14.73 16.72 -0.20
C SER A 107 13.95 17.81 0.55
N THR A 108 13.80 18.99 -0.06
CA THR A 108 13.02 20.11 0.48
C THR A 108 11.52 19.80 0.52
N SER A 109 10.95 19.29 -0.57
CA SER A 109 9.53 18.94 -0.64
C SER A 109 9.17 17.82 0.34
N VAL A 110 10.05 16.83 0.49
CA VAL A 110 9.88 15.73 1.47
C VAL A 110 9.94 16.25 2.90
N ALA A 111 10.91 17.13 3.23
CA ALA A 111 11.00 17.72 4.57
C ALA A 111 9.76 18.56 4.90
N LEU A 112 9.23 19.29 3.92
CA LEU A 112 8.05 20.13 4.07
C LEU A 112 6.80 19.30 4.39
N MET A 113 6.60 18.20 3.68
CA MET A 113 5.44 17.32 3.86
C MET A 113 5.59 16.35 5.04
N GLY A 114 6.82 16.06 5.47
CA GLY A 114 7.07 15.26 6.68
C GLY A 114 6.66 15.97 7.98
N SER A 115 6.52 17.30 7.96
CA SER A 115 6.02 18.08 9.11
C SER A 115 4.51 18.26 9.01
N LYS A 116 3.74 17.57 9.87
CA LYS A 116 2.27 17.66 9.90
C LYS A 116 1.76 19.10 10.06
N THR A 117 2.42 19.89 10.90
CA THR A 117 2.00 21.27 11.19
C THR A 117 2.30 22.20 10.02
N GLU A 118 3.49 22.10 9.42
CA GLU A 118 3.85 22.92 8.27
C GLU A 118 3.06 22.52 7.01
N ALA A 119 2.87 21.22 6.77
CA ALA A 119 2.02 20.72 5.70
C ALA A 119 0.60 21.31 5.81
N ARG A 120 -0.04 21.23 6.97
CA ARG A 120 -1.39 21.81 7.18
C ARG A 120 -1.44 23.32 6.94
N LYS A 121 -0.44 24.08 7.42
CA LYS A 121 -0.38 25.53 7.20
C LYS A 121 -0.29 25.87 5.72
N ILE A 122 0.49 25.12 4.97
CA ILE A 122 0.68 25.33 3.52
C ILE A 122 -0.56 24.94 2.75
N MET A 123 -1.16 23.79 3.06
CA MET A 123 -2.42 23.36 2.46
C MET A 123 -3.53 24.40 2.67
N ALA A 124 -3.68 24.91 3.90
CA ALA A 124 -4.65 25.97 4.19
C ALA A 124 -4.40 27.26 3.40
N LYS A 125 -3.14 27.70 3.29
CA LYS A 125 -2.75 28.89 2.49
C LYS A 125 -3.01 28.70 0.99
N SER A 126 -2.92 27.46 0.50
CA SER A 126 -3.15 27.11 -0.90
C SER A 126 -4.61 26.78 -1.22
N GLY A 127 -5.54 27.01 -0.28
CA GLY A 127 -6.96 26.76 -0.51
C GLY A 127 -7.35 25.28 -0.52
N VAL A 128 -6.44 24.39 -0.15
CA VAL A 128 -6.73 22.96 0.00
C VAL A 128 -7.53 22.76 1.30
N PRO A 129 -8.73 22.17 1.24
CA PRO A 129 -9.55 21.97 2.44
C PRO A 129 -8.80 21.14 3.49
N ILE A 130 -8.64 21.67 4.70
CA ILE A 130 -8.08 20.94 5.85
C ILE A 130 -9.19 20.63 6.85
N VAL A 131 -8.99 19.62 7.69
CA VAL A 131 -9.94 19.30 8.77
C VAL A 131 -10.11 20.54 9.66
N PRO A 132 -11.34 21.08 9.83
CA PRO A 132 -11.57 22.22 10.70
C PRO A 132 -11.05 21.94 12.10
N GLY A 133 -10.31 22.89 12.67
CA GLY A 133 -9.64 22.68 13.94
C GLY A 133 -8.84 23.90 14.37
N THR A 134 -8.31 23.83 15.58
CA THR A 134 -7.44 24.88 16.11
C THR A 134 -6.10 24.85 15.37
N THR A 135 -5.63 26.01 14.94
CA THR A 135 -4.36 26.16 14.18
C THR A 135 -3.13 26.25 15.09
N SER A 136 -3.34 26.52 16.38
CA SER A 136 -2.34 26.58 17.43
C SER A 136 -2.73 25.65 18.59
N PRO A 137 -1.76 25.19 19.40
CA PRO A 137 -2.05 24.47 20.63
C PRO A 137 -2.97 25.27 21.56
N LEU A 138 -3.86 24.56 22.26
CA LEU A 138 -4.74 25.14 23.25
C LEU A 138 -3.97 25.61 24.48
N THR A 139 -4.22 26.83 24.92
CA THR A 139 -3.55 27.47 26.07
C THR A 139 -4.21 27.16 27.41
N SER A 140 -5.50 26.82 27.42
CA SER A 140 -6.24 26.47 28.64
C SER A 140 -7.46 25.59 28.35
N LEU A 141 -8.01 24.95 29.39
CA LEU A 141 -9.27 24.21 29.31
C LEU A 141 -10.43 25.09 28.79
N LYS A 142 -10.47 26.37 29.21
CA LYS A 142 -11.49 27.33 28.79
C LYS A 142 -11.40 27.63 27.29
N ASP A 143 -10.19 27.83 26.79
CA ASP A 143 -9.95 28.05 25.34
C ASP A 143 -10.34 26.81 24.54
N GLY A 144 -10.06 25.62 25.10
CA GLY A 144 -10.49 24.34 24.53
C GLY A 144 -12.01 24.21 24.45
N LEU A 145 -12.74 24.54 25.51
CA LEU A 145 -14.21 24.49 25.53
C LEU A 145 -14.83 25.45 24.49
N ASN A 146 -14.34 26.68 24.41
CA ASN A 146 -14.81 27.65 23.41
C ASN A 146 -14.58 27.14 21.98
N SER A 147 -13.38 26.61 21.71
CA SER A 147 -13.04 26.04 20.40
C SER A 147 -13.88 24.81 20.07
N ALA A 148 -14.19 23.98 21.06
CA ALA A 148 -15.05 22.81 20.91
C ALA A 148 -16.50 23.18 20.57
N GLU A 149 -17.02 24.26 21.16
CA GLU A 149 -18.35 24.79 20.84
C GLU A 149 -18.41 25.34 19.41
N GLU A 150 -17.37 26.05 18.97
CA GLU A 150 -17.28 26.59 17.61
C GLU A 150 -17.20 25.48 16.54
N LEU A 151 -16.38 24.45 16.78
CA LEU A 151 -16.26 23.29 15.89
C LEU A 151 -17.53 22.40 15.89
N GLY A 152 -18.25 22.41 17.01
CA GLY A 152 -19.36 21.53 17.31
C GLY A 152 -18.92 20.07 17.52
N TYR A 153 -19.63 19.34 18.36
CA TYR A 153 -19.37 17.92 18.60
C TYR A 153 -19.86 17.01 17.45
N PRO A 154 -19.31 15.79 17.29
CA PRO A 154 -18.13 15.27 17.97
C PRO A 154 -16.83 15.92 17.45
N ILE A 155 -15.84 16.01 18.32
CA ILE A 155 -14.49 16.51 18.02
C ILE A 155 -13.43 15.50 18.42
N LEU A 156 -12.21 15.70 17.92
CA LEU A 156 -11.05 14.88 18.19
C LEU A 156 -10.00 15.75 18.86
N SER A 157 -9.63 15.39 20.08
CA SER A 157 -8.48 15.96 20.77
C SER A 157 -7.22 15.20 20.34
N LYS A 158 -6.15 15.93 19.97
CA LYS A 158 -4.89 15.34 19.49
C LYS A 158 -3.68 16.02 20.13
N ALA A 159 -2.66 15.23 20.46
CA ALA A 159 -1.34 15.71 20.85
C ALA A 159 -0.56 16.26 19.64
N SER A 160 0.08 17.42 19.77
CA SER A 160 0.88 18.05 18.70
C SER A 160 2.02 17.15 18.21
N ALA A 161 2.65 16.40 19.12
CA ALA A 161 3.73 15.47 18.82
C ALA A 161 3.26 14.03 18.53
N GLY A 162 1.94 13.81 18.42
CA GLY A 162 1.33 12.48 18.32
C GLY A 162 1.43 11.82 16.94
N GLY A 163 1.63 10.49 16.93
CA GLY A 163 1.66 9.64 15.74
C GLY A 163 1.16 8.22 16.04
N GLY A 164 0.66 7.52 15.01
CA GLY A 164 0.22 6.12 15.13
C GLY A 164 -0.99 5.88 16.04
N GLY A 165 -1.91 6.84 16.13
CA GLY A 165 -3.14 6.73 16.92
C GLY A 165 -2.98 6.90 18.43
N LYS A 166 -1.75 7.17 18.93
CA LYS A 166 -1.49 7.49 20.34
C LYS A 166 -1.66 8.99 20.60
N GLY A 167 -2.21 9.34 21.76
CA GLY A 167 -2.47 10.74 22.13
C GLY A 167 -3.60 11.39 21.34
N MET A 168 -4.64 10.62 20.97
CA MET A 168 -5.86 11.16 20.36
C MET A 168 -7.12 10.58 21.00
N ARG A 169 -8.17 11.40 21.17
CA ARG A 169 -9.42 10.98 21.83
C ARG A 169 -10.64 11.67 21.23
N LYS A 170 -11.66 10.86 20.86
CA LYS A 170 -12.97 11.37 20.45
C LYS A 170 -13.69 11.93 21.67
N ILE A 171 -14.26 13.12 21.52
CA ILE A 171 -15.10 13.79 22.51
C ILE A 171 -16.46 13.98 21.86
N SER A 172 -17.49 13.34 22.41
CA SER A 172 -18.81 13.29 21.79
C SER A 172 -19.76 14.37 22.31
N SER A 173 -19.47 14.95 23.47
CA SER A 173 -20.29 15.97 24.12
C SER A 173 -19.45 16.91 24.99
N ARG A 174 -20.07 18.01 25.44
CA ARG A 174 -19.45 18.98 26.37
C ARG A 174 -19.01 18.32 27.68
N ASP A 175 -19.84 17.45 28.24
CA ASP A 175 -19.61 16.85 29.56
C ASP A 175 -18.39 15.92 29.57
N GLU A 176 -18.02 15.37 28.41
CA GLU A 176 -16.83 14.53 28.25
C GLU A 176 -15.54 15.34 28.10
N PHE A 177 -15.63 16.64 27.80
CA PHE A 177 -14.50 17.42 27.30
C PHE A 177 -13.34 17.51 28.29
N GLU A 178 -13.62 17.93 29.54
CA GLU A 178 -12.59 18.16 30.56
C GLU A 178 -11.80 16.88 30.86
N SER A 179 -12.52 15.79 31.12
CA SER A 179 -11.91 14.47 31.37
C SER A 179 -11.06 14.00 30.20
N ALA A 180 -11.56 14.16 28.97
CA ALA A 180 -10.87 13.74 27.76
C ALA A 180 -9.64 14.61 27.45
N PHE A 181 -9.73 15.92 27.67
CA PHE A 181 -8.62 16.88 27.48
C PHE A 181 -7.46 16.55 28.42
N ASP A 182 -7.74 16.39 29.72
CA ASP A 182 -6.73 16.04 30.71
C ASP A 182 -6.11 14.66 30.47
N ALA A 183 -6.91 13.68 30.07
CA ALA A 183 -6.42 12.36 29.72
C ALA A 183 -5.47 12.40 28.51
N THR A 184 -5.85 13.14 27.47
CA THR A 184 -5.01 13.34 26.27
C THR A 184 -3.72 14.04 26.64
N LYS A 185 -3.76 15.03 27.54
CA LYS A 185 -2.60 15.78 28.02
C LYS A 185 -1.59 14.89 28.74
N ARG A 186 -2.07 14.06 29.67
CA ARG A 186 -1.25 13.10 30.40
C ARG A 186 -0.61 12.06 29.48
N GLU A 187 -1.39 11.56 28.51
CA GLU A 187 -0.88 10.60 27.53
C GLU A 187 0.19 11.23 26.63
N ALA A 188 -0.05 12.46 26.16
CA ALA A 188 0.89 13.21 25.34
C ALA A 188 2.21 13.45 26.07
N LEU A 189 2.15 13.92 27.32
CA LEU A 189 3.34 14.15 28.14
C LEU A 189 4.11 12.85 28.40
N LYS A 190 3.42 11.75 28.69
CA LYS A 190 4.05 10.44 28.94
C LYS A 190 4.70 9.85 27.69
N ALA A 191 4.05 9.98 26.54
CA ALA A 191 4.49 9.37 25.29
C ALA A 191 5.51 10.21 24.54
N PHE A 192 5.42 11.54 24.63
CA PHE A 192 6.15 12.46 23.74
C PHE A 192 6.88 13.58 24.48
N ALA A 193 6.83 13.62 25.82
CA ALA A 193 7.38 14.73 26.63
C ALA A 193 6.87 16.12 26.19
N ASN A 194 5.68 16.16 25.57
CA ASN A 194 5.03 17.35 25.06
C ASN A 194 3.53 17.26 25.42
N ASP A 195 3.01 18.27 26.12
CA ASP A 195 1.64 18.35 26.60
C ASP A 195 0.72 19.24 25.75
N GLU A 196 1.22 19.72 24.61
CA GLU A 196 0.46 20.53 23.65
C GLU A 196 -0.64 19.70 22.98
N ILE A 197 -1.86 20.23 23.04
CA ILE A 197 -3.06 19.62 22.47
C ILE A 197 -3.70 20.60 21.50
N TYR A 198 -4.25 20.08 20.41
CA TYR A 198 -5.12 20.81 19.51
C TYR A 198 -6.43 20.04 19.28
N LEU A 199 -7.46 20.73 18.79
CA LEU A 199 -8.76 20.15 18.47
C LEU A 199 -8.98 20.13 16.97
N GLU A 200 -9.61 19.06 16.50
CA GLU A 200 -10.12 18.93 15.14
C GLU A 200 -11.56 18.46 15.16
N LYS A 201 -12.31 18.75 14.09
CA LYS A 201 -13.58 18.11 13.85
C LYS A 201 -13.37 16.61 13.70
N PHE A 202 -14.16 15.81 14.42
CA PHE A 202 -14.16 14.37 14.20
C PHE A 202 -15.03 14.06 12.99
N ILE A 203 -14.41 13.53 11.93
CA ILE A 203 -15.14 13.09 10.74
C ILE A 203 -15.69 11.70 11.02
N GLU A 204 -17.02 11.56 10.98
CA GLU A 204 -17.67 10.28 11.27
C GLU A 204 -17.72 9.40 10.04
N ASN A 205 -17.30 8.13 10.22
CA ASN A 205 -17.28 7.11 9.17
C ASN A 205 -16.70 7.61 7.83
N PRO A 206 -15.51 8.24 7.85
CA PRO A 206 -14.95 8.81 6.63
C PRO A 206 -14.56 7.70 5.66
N ARG A 207 -14.57 8.07 4.39
CA ARG A 207 -13.83 7.34 3.36
C ARG A 207 -12.42 7.90 3.27
N HIS A 208 -11.47 7.03 2.94
CA HIS A 208 -10.11 7.42 2.63
C HIS A 208 -9.99 7.49 1.10
N ILE A 209 -10.01 8.71 0.57
CA ILE A 209 -9.87 8.98 -0.86
C ILE A 209 -8.52 9.64 -1.09
N GLU A 210 -7.79 9.20 -2.08
CA GLU A 210 -6.48 9.76 -2.38
C GLU A 210 -6.32 10.03 -3.87
N VAL A 211 -5.52 11.03 -4.24
CA VAL A 211 -5.33 11.43 -5.63
C VAL A 211 -3.88 11.25 -6.02
N GLN A 212 -3.64 10.50 -7.10
CA GLN A 212 -2.33 10.37 -7.70
C GLN A 212 -1.95 11.67 -8.40
N VAL A 213 -0.79 12.22 -8.09
CA VAL A 213 -0.23 13.38 -8.77
C VAL A 213 1.14 13.08 -9.34
N PHE A 214 1.46 13.75 -10.45
CA PHE A 214 2.78 13.82 -11.04
C PHE A 214 3.13 15.30 -11.29
N GLY A 215 4.36 15.68 -10.97
CA GLY A 215 4.94 16.94 -11.40
C GLY A 215 6.27 16.71 -12.13
N ASP A 216 6.65 17.58 -13.06
CA ASP A 216 8.00 17.58 -13.63
C ASP A 216 8.84 18.75 -13.15
N LYS A 217 10.11 18.78 -13.56
CA LYS A 217 11.05 19.85 -13.20
C LYS A 217 10.80 21.15 -14.00
N GLN A 218 9.91 21.12 -14.99
CA GLN A 218 9.50 22.25 -15.82
C GLN A 218 8.26 22.97 -15.26
N GLY A 219 7.65 22.44 -14.20
CA GLY A 219 6.48 23.02 -13.55
C GLY A 219 5.15 22.57 -14.13
N ASN A 220 5.13 21.49 -14.91
CA ASN A 220 3.89 20.84 -15.33
C ASN A 220 3.40 19.88 -14.24
N TYR A 221 2.08 19.76 -14.11
CA TYR A 221 1.43 18.89 -13.14
C TYR A 221 0.23 18.18 -13.79
N VAL A 222 0.05 16.90 -13.48
CA VAL A 222 -1.14 16.13 -13.85
C VAL A 222 -1.63 15.30 -12.67
N HIS A 223 -2.95 15.08 -12.59
CA HIS A 223 -3.53 14.10 -11.70
C HIS A 223 -3.92 12.86 -12.49
N LEU A 224 -3.74 11.68 -11.90
CA LEU A 224 -4.13 10.40 -12.50
C LEU A 224 -5.37 9.82 -11.78
N PHE A 225 -6.31 10.72 -11.51
CA PHE A 225 -7.58 10.48 -10.81
C PHE A 225 -7.39 10.02 -9.35
N GLU A 226 -8.50 9.63 -8.73
CA GLU A 226 -8.55 9.19 -7.35
C GLU A 226 -8.56 7.67 -7.18
N ARG A 227 -8.15 7.23 -5.98
CA ARG A 227 -8.32 5.87 -5.48
C ARG A 227 -9.16 5.88 -4.20
N GLU A 228 -9.93 4.83 -4.00
CA GLU A 228 -10.67 4.54 -2.79
C GLU A 228 -9.91 3.51 -1.97
N CYS A 229 -9.41 3.92 -0.81
CA CYS A 229 -8.56 3.10 0.06
C CYS A 229 -9.21 2.87 1.43
N SER A 230 -10.55 2.91 1.50
CA SER A 230 -11.30 2.82 2.76
C SER A 230 -11.24 1.46 3.45
N ILE A 231 -10.91 0.37 2.74
CA ILE A 231 -10.83 -0.95 3.37
C ILE A 231 -9.50 -1.11 4.09
N GLN A 232 -9.52 -0.87 5.41
CA GLN A 232 -8.34 -0.79 6.25
C GLN A 232 -8.48 -1.58 7.54
N ARG A 233 -7.37 -2.13 8.04
CA ARG A 233 -7.25 -2.74 9.37
C ARG A 233 -6.19 -1.98 10.16
N ARG A 234 -6.54 -1.45 11.34
CA ARG A 234 -5.60 -0.66 12.18
C ARG A 234 -4.89 0.45 11.38
N HIS A 235 -5.63 1.14 10.51
CA HIS A 235 -5.14 2.18 9.59
C HIS A 235 -4.19 1.71 8.48
N GLN A 236 -4.02 0.39 8.29
CA GLN A 236 -3.30 -0.18 7.15
C GLN A 236 -4.29 -0.56 6.05
N LYS A 237 -4.07 -0.05 4.83
CA LYS A 237 -4.88 -0.37 3.65
C LYS A 237 -4.69 -1.84 3.25
N ILE A 238 -5.79 -2.51 2.89
CA ILE A 238 -5.82 -3.93 2.53
C ILE A 238 -6.41 -4.15 1.13
N ILE A 239 -7.44 -3.37 0.79
CA ILE A 239 -8.09 -3.38 -0.52
C ILE A 239 -8.26 -1.94 -0.99
N GLU A 240 -7.89 -1.69 -2.23
CA GLU A 240 -7.93 -0.40 -2.88
C GLU A 240 -8.61 -0.53 -4.24
N GLU A 241 -9.32 0.50 -4.67
CA GLU A 241 -9.94 0.51 -6.00
C GLU A 241 -9.81 1.86 -6.70
N ALA A 242 -9.82 1.83 -8.03
CA ALA A 242 -9.81 3.01 -8.88
C ALA A 242 -10.78 2.83 -10.05
N PRO A 243 -11.61 3.84 -10.39
CA PRO A 243 -11.90 5.03 -9.57
C PRO A 243 -12.70 4.70 -8.31
N SER A 244 -12.99 5.69 -7.46
CA SER A 244 -13.91 5.48 -6.32
C SER A 244 -15.35 5.36 -6.79
N SER A 245 -16.11 4.38 -6.28
CA SER A 245 -17.55 4.25 -6.56
C SER A 245 -18.40 5.35 -5.90
N PHE A 246 -17.84 6.11 -4.96
CA PHE A 246 -18.55 7.15 -4.19
C PHE A 246 -18.35 8.56 -4.77
N VAL A 247 -17.21 8.78 -5.44
CA VAL A 247 -16.82 10.08 -5.99
C VAL A 247 -17.49 10.26 -7.36
N ASP A 248 -18.43 11.22 -7.41
CA ASP A 248 -19.00 11.65 -8.68
C ASP A 248 -18.08 12.65 -9.40
N GLU A 249 -18.38 12.96 -10.66
CA GLU A 249 -17.52 13.80 -11.50
C GLU A 249 -17.31 15.21 -10.94
N LYS A 250 -18.33 15.79 -10.31
CA LYS A 250 -18.22 17.13 -9.71
C LYS A 250 -17.28 17.12 -8.51
N THR A 251 -17.37 16.10 -7.66
CA THR A 251 -16.47 15.93 -6.53
C THR A 251 -15.06 15.57 -7.01
N ARG A 252 -14.94 14.74 -8.06
CA ARG A 252 -13.66 14.36 -8.68
C ARG A 252 -12.87 15.58 -9.13
N GLN A 253 -13.49 16.47 -9.90
CA GLN A 253 -12.84 17.71 -10.34
C GLN A 253 -12.34 18.58 -9.18
N LYS A 254 -13.11 18.65 -8.09
CA LYS A 254 -12.71 19.42 -6.90
C LYS A 254 -11.54 18.79 -6.16
N ILE A 255 -11.60 17.49 -5.89
CA ILE A 255 -10.56 16.80 -5.12
C ILE A 255 -9.26 16.70 -5.91
N THR A 256 -9.34 16.49 -7.22
CA THR A 256 -8.13 16.44 -8.06
C THR A 256 -7.51 17.82 -8.27
N SER A 257 -8.31 18.89 -8.41
CA SER A 257 -7.79 20.27 -8.39
C SER A 257 -7.08 20.57 -7.08
N ALA A 258 -7.69 20.22 -5.94
CA ALA A 258 -7.07 20.43 -4.63
C ALA A 258 -5.75 19.66 -4.48
N ALA A 259 -5.66 18.44 -5.03
CA ALA A 259 -4.41 17.66 -5.03
C ALA A 259 -3.30 18.31 -5.88
N ILE A 260 -3.66 18.90 -7.03
CA ILE A 260 -2.71 19.65 -7.87
C ILE A 260 -2.24 20.91 -7.17
N ASP A 261 -3.15 21.64 -6.50
CA ASP A 261 -2.80 22.83 -5.73
C ASP A 261 -1.89 22.49 -4.55
N ALA A 262 -2.12 21.36 -3.88
CA ALA A 262 -1.22 20.82 -2.86
C ALA A 262 0.18 20.53 -3.42
N ALA A 263 0.28 19.86 -4.57
CA ALA A 263 1.56 19.56 -5.21
C ALA A 263 2.32 20.83 -5.62
N LYS A 264 1.63 21.81 -6.23
CA LYS A 264 2.19 23.11 -6.60
C LYS A 264 2.72 23.88 -5.40
N ALA A 265 1.98 23.88 -4.28
CA ALA A 265 2.37 24.57 -3.06
C ALA A 265 3.72 24.11 -2.50
N CYS A 266 4.13 22.88 -2.84
CA CYS A 266 5.35 22.25 -2.36
C CYS A 266 6.48 22.24 -3.40
N ASN A 267 6.28 22.89 -4.56
CA ASN A 267 7.13 22.76 -5.75
C ASN A 267 7.45 21.28 -6.04
N TYR A 268 6.42 20.44 -5.97
CA TYR A 268 6.55 19.00 -6.02
C TYR A 268 6.86 18.52 -7.44
N TYR A 269 7.68 17.48 -7.56
CA TYR A 269 7.90 16.76 -8.82
C TYR A 269 8.07 15.27 -8.56
N ASN A 270 8.01 14.47 -9.62
CA ASN A 270 7.88 13.02 -9.59
C ASN A 270 6.49 12.55 -9.10
N ALA A 271 6.33 11.25 -8.83
CA ALA A 271 5.08 10.68 -8.33
C ALA A 271 4.87 11.01 -6.85
N GLY A 272 3.65 11.44 -6.50
CA GLY A 272 3.19 11.55 -5.12
C GLY A 272 1.69 11.31 -5.02
N THR A 273 1.19 11.18 -3.81
CA THR A 273 -0.25 11.03 -3.57
C THR A 273 -0.70 11.99 -2.50
N VAL A 274 -1.80 12.70 -2.75
CA VAL A 274 -2.47 13.54 -1.76
C VAL A 274 -3.66 12.77 -1.19
N GLU A 275 -3.64 12.49 0.11
CA GLU A 275 -4.67 11.73 0.81
C GLU A 275 -5.70 12.65 1.47
N PHE A 276 -6.97 12.25 1.43
CA PHE A 276 -8.09 12.97 1.98
C PHE A 276 -9.01 12.05 2.78
N LEU A 277 -9.58 12.59 3.86
CA LEU A 277 -10.76 12.01 4.50
C LEU A 277 -12.01 12.66 3.89
N MET A 278 -12.93 11.83 3.40
CA MET A 278 -14.19 12.28 2.80
C MET A 278 -15.38 11.87 3.66
N ASP A 279 -16.24 12.83 4.03
CA ASP A 279 -17.46 12.56 4.79
C ASP A 279 -18.59 12.03 3.89
N SER A 280 -19.71 11.61 4.52
CA SER A 280 -20.89 11.10 3.82
C SER A 280 -21.58 12.13 2.92
N ARG A 281 -21.27 13.43 3.09
CA ARG A 281 -21.79 14.55 2.29
C ARG A 281 -20.81 14.95 1.17
N LYS A 282 -19.74 14.17 0.95
CA LYS A 282 -18.68 14.42 -0.04
C LYS A 282 -17.84 15.66 0.24
N ASN A 283 -17.83 16.16 1.48
CA ASN A 283 -16.81 17.11 1.91
C ASN A 283 -15.52 16.34 2.16
N PHE A 284 -14.41 16.81 1.60
CA PHE A 284 -13.11 16.17 1.75
C PHE A 284 -12.13 17.09 2.46
N TYR A 285 -11.19 16.49 3.18
CA TYR A 285 -10.23 17.20 4.03
C TYR A 285 -8.87 16.54 3.90
N PHE A 286 -7.85 17.34 3.59
CA PHE A 286 -6.46 16.91 3.48
C PHE A 286 -6.03 16.18 4.75
N LEU A 287 -5.48 14.99 4.56
CA LEU A 287 -4.94 14.15 5.62
C LEU A 287 -3.42 14.25 5.62
N GLU A 288 -2.79 13.86 4.52
CA GLU A 288 -1.34 13.88 4.32
C GLU A 288 -0.99 13.84 2.83
N MET A 289 0.30 14.03 2.52
CA MET A 289 0.84 13.79 1.19
C MET A 289 1.95 12.75 1.29
N ASN A 290 1.75 11.61 0.65
CA ASN A 290 2.77 10.58 0.50
C ASN A 290 3.71 11.01 -0.61
N THR A 291 4.97 11.28 -0.26
CA THR A 291 5.95 11.92 -1.15
C THR A 291 6.72 10.90 -1.99
N ARG A 292 6.01 9.89 -2.48
CA ARG A 292 6.54 8.71 -3.17
C ARG A 292 5.45 7.98 -3.95
N LEU A 293 5.84 6.96 -4.71
CA LEU A 293 4.92 5.95 -5.21
C LEU A 293 4.27 5.18 -4.03
N GLN A 294 3.04 4.70 -4.23
CA GLN A 294 2.32 3.88 -3.27
C GLN A 294 2.16 2.43 -3.75
N VAL A 295 1.79 1.55 -2.83
CA VAL A 295 1.62 0.11 -3.08
C VAL A 295 0.54 -0.10 -4.15
N GLU A 296 -0.56 0.64 -3.99
CA GLU A 296 -1.79 0.66 -4.78
C GLU A 296 -1.71 1.46 -6.10
N HIS A 297 -0.53 1.87 -6.55
CA HIS A 297 -0.39 2.49 -7.88
C HIS A 297 -0.91 1.62 -9.06
N PRO A 298 -0.90 0.27 -9.02
CA PRO A 298 -1.35 -0.54 -10.15
C PRO A 298 -2.82 -0.33 -10.54
N VAL A 299 -3.72 -0.03 -9.59
CA VAL A 299 -5.12 0.26 -9.94
C VAL A 299 -5.22 1.52 -10.79
N THR A 300 -4.38 2.53 -10.53
CA THR A 300 -4.28 3.73 -11.37
C THR A 300 -3.67 3.42 -12.73
N GLU A 301 -2.61 2.60 -12.79
CA GLU A 301 -2.01 2.17 -14.07
C GLU A 301 -3.04 1.49 -14.97
N LEU A 302 -3.86 0.60 -14.40
CA LEU A 302 -4.84 -0.17 -15.18
C LEU A 302 -5.99 0.68 -15.73
N ILE A 303 -6.44 1.72 -15.00
CA ILE A 303 -7.51 2.60 -15.51
C ILE A 303 -7.03 3.73 -16.42
N THR A 304 -5.72 4.01 -16.44
CA THR A 304 -5.14 5.09 -17.26
C THR A 304 -4.31 4.60 -18.43
N GLY A 305 -3.85 3.33 -18.40
CA GLY A 305 -2.91 2.77 -19.36
C GLY A 305 -1.47 3.28 -19.20
N LEU A 306 -1.16 4.04 -18.13
CA LEU A 306 0.16 4.61 -17.90
C LEU A 306 1.03 3.71 -17.02
N ASP A 307 2.33 3.69 -17.30
CA ASP A 307 3.35 3.06 -16.45
C ASP A 307 3.97 4.14 -15.56
N LEU A 308 3.60 4.17 -14.28
CA LEU A 308 3.99 5.25 -13.38
C LEU A 308 5.47 5.18 -13.05
N VAL A 309 6.05 3.98 -12.92
CA VAL A 309 7.48 3.83 -12.62
C VAL A 309 8.34 4.32 -13.79
N LYS A 310 7.96 4.04 -15.04
CA LYS A 310 8.63 4.61 -16.22
C LYS A 310 8.55 6.14 -16.23
N GLU A 311 7.38 6.69 -15.88
CA GLU A 311 7.20 8.13 -15.78
C GLU A 311 8.09 8.74 -14.67
N GLN A 312 8.17 8.09 -13.50
CA GLN A 312 9.08 8.51 -12.42
C GLN A 312 10.54 8.56 -12.88
N ILE A 313 10.99 7.54 -13.60
CA ILE A 313 12.36 7.46 -14.14
C ILE A 313 12.59 8.55 -15.19
N SER A 314 11.64 8.76 -16.10
CA SER A 314 11.72 9.78 -17.15
C SER A 314 11.81 11.19 -16.58
N VAL A 315 10.91 11.53 -15.64
CA VAL A 315 10.90 12.83 -14.95
C VAL A 315 12.18 13.04 -14.13
N ALA A 316 12.66 12.00 -13.44
CA ALA A 316 13.91 12.09 -12.68
C ALA A 316 15.11 12.40 -13.60
N ALA A 317 15.12 11.84 -14.83
CA ALA A 317 16.10 12.11 -15.87
C ALA A 317 15.99 13.52 -16.49
N GLY A 318 14.98 14.32 -16.09
CA GLY A 318 14.81 15.71 -16.51
C GLY A 318 13.87 15.92 -17.69
N ASN A 319 13.23 14.86 -18.19
CA ASN A 319 12.23 14.99 -19.25
C ASN A 319 10.94 15.62 -18.70
N PRO A 320 10.17 16.34 -19.54
CA PRO A 320 8.83 16.77 -19.18
C PRO A 320 7.89 15.58 -19.04
N LEU A 321 6.73 15.79 -18.41
CA LEU A 321 5.67 14.79 -18.35
C LEU A 321 5.30 14.31 -19.77
N SER A 322 5.15 13.00 -19.92
CA SER A 322 4.82 12.37 -21.21
C SER A 322 3.38 12.59 -21.64
N ILE A 323 2.51 13.01 -20.72
CA ILE A 323 1.07 13.16 -20.93
C ILE A 323 0.55 14.51 -20.41
N LYS A 324 -0.46 15.05 -21.11
CA LYS A 324 -1.22 16.23 -20.66
C LYS A 324 -2.52 15.82 -19.98
N GLN A 325 -3.02 16.67 -19.08
CA GLN A 325 -4.28 16.42 -18.36
C GLN A 325 -5.48 16.15 -19.29
N SER A 326 -5.51 16.79 -20.46
CA SER A 326 -6.58 16.66 -21.45
C SER A 326 -6.58 15.32 -22.21
N GLU A 327 -5.49 14.57 -22.14
CA GLU A 327 -5.32 13.26 -22.82
C GLU A 327 -5.70 12.09 -21.90
N LEU A 328 -5.92 12.37 -20.61
CA LEU A 328 -6.28 11.38 -19.61
C LEU A 328 -7.78 11.09 -19.62
N SER A 329 -8.12 9.82 -19.57
CA SER A 329 -9.48 9.33 -19.36
C SER A 329 -9.47 8.13 -18.42
N ILE A 330 -10.61 7.84 -17.80
CA ILE A 330 -10.80 6.64 -16.97
C ILE A 330 -11.31 5.54 -17.88
N ASP A 331 -10.58 4.44 -17.98
CA ASP A 331 -10.99 3.23 -18.68
C ASP A 331 -11.23 2.08 -17.68
N GLY A 332 -12.50 1.71 -17.50
CA GLY A 332 -12.91 0.62 -16.62
C GLY A 332 -12.73 0.90 -15.12
N HIS A 333 -12.55 -0.19 -14.36
CA HIS A 333 -12.45 -0.21 -12.90
C HIS A 333 -11.47 -1.28 -12.45
N ALA A 334 -10.53 -0.91 -11.59
CA ALA A 334 -9.52 -1.80 -11.04
C ALA A 334 -9.64 -1.93 -9.52
N ILE A 335 -9.38 -3.14 -9.00
CA ILE A 335 -9.34 -3.45 -7.57
C ILE A 335 -8.03 -4.16 -7.27
N GLU A 336 -7.32 -3.73 -6.24
CA GLU A 336 -6.13 -4.38 -5.71
C GLU A 336 -6.43 -5.05 -4.36
N CYS A 337 -5.85 -6.21 -4.14
CA CYS A 337 -5.86 -6.95 -2.90
C CYS A 337 -4.42 -7.25 -2.46
N ARG A 338 -4.08 -6.89 -1.23
CA ARG A 338 -2.77 -7.19 -0.64
C ARG A 338 -2.75 -8.59 -0.04
N ILE A 339 -2.02 -9.50 -0.68
CA ILE A 339 -1.86 -10.88 -0.22
C ILE A 339 -0.76 -10.92 0.84
N TYR A 340 -1.17 -11.13 2.08
CA TYR A 340 -0.30 -11.17 3.25
C TYR A 340 -0.10 -12.59 3.77
N ALA A 341 1.09 -12.85 4.27
CA ALA A 341 1.40 -14.00 5.11
C ALA A 341 0.92 -13.73 6.54
N GLU A 342 -0.39 -13.74 6.73
CA GLU A 342 -1.07 -13.48 8.00
C GLU A 342 -2.17 -14.53 8.21
N ASP A 343 -2.49 -14.85 9.46
CA ASP A 343 -3.61 -15.72 9.84
C ASP A 343 -4.82 -14.88 10.33
N PRO A 344 -5.84 -14.63 9.49
CA PRO A 344 -7.01 -13.83 9.88
C PRO A 344 -7.79 -14.42 11.06
N LEU A 345 -7.78 -15.75 11.23
CA LEU A 345 -8.48 -16.43 12.33
C LEU A 345 -7.73 -16.29 13.65
N ASN A 346 -6.43 -16.02 13.60
CA ASN A 346 -5.58 -15.83 14.76
C ASN A 346 -5.12 -14.36 14.87
N ASN A 347 -6.09 -13.43 14.84
CA ASN A 347 -5.87 -11.98 14.99
C ASN A 347 -4.82 -11.40 14.01
N PHE A 348 -4.75 -11.95 12.80
CA PHE A 348 -3.82 -11.55 11.75
C PHE A 348 -2.36 -11.62 12.19
N LEU A 349 -2.01 -12.61 13.03
CA LEU A 349 -0.61 -12.84 13.38
C LEU A 349 0.19 -13.19 12.11
N PRO A 350 1.42 -12.67 11.94
CA PRO A 350 2.27 -13.03 10.83
C PRO A 350 2.52 -14.54 10.78
N SER A 351 2.39 -15.10 9.58
CA SER A 351 2.67 -16.51 9.27
C SER A 351 3.98 -16.59 8.50
N THR A 352 4.99 -17.22 9.09
CA THR A 352 6.32 -17.34 8.47
C THR A 352 6.58 -18.78 8.03
N GLY A 353 7.47 -18.96 7.07
CA GLY A 353 7.78 -20.28 6.54
C GLY A 353 8.24 -20.26 5.10
N GLN A 354 8.57 -21.43 4.58
CA GLN A 354 8.92 -21.62 3.18
C GLN A 354 7.67 -21.72 2.32
N ILE A 355 7.65 -21.06 1.17
CA ILE A 355 6.62 -21.26 0.14
C ILE A 355 6.88 -22.61 -0.54
N ILE A 356 6.04 -23.60 -0.26
CA ILE A 356 6.14 -24.95 -0.84
C ILE A 356 5.54 -24.98 -2.25
N ARG A 357 4.37 -24.35 -2.40
CA ARG A 357 3.66 -24.24 -3.67
C ARG A 357 3.23 -22.79 -3.88
N TYR A 358 3.44 -22.30 -5.09
CA TYR A 358 3.10 -20.95 -5.51
C TYR A 358 2.51 -20.98 -6.92
N LEU A 359 1.19 -20.90 -7.01
CA LEU A 359 0.46 -20.84 -8.28
C LEU A 359 -0.31 -19.52 -8.33
N GLN A 360 0.18 -18.60 -9.15
CA GLN A 360 -0.45 -17.30 -9.35
C GLN A 360 -1.66 -17.44 -10.27
N PRO A 361 -2.77 -16.72 -9.98
CA PRO A 361 -3.86 -16.59 -10.93
C PRO A 361 -3.40 -15.80 -12.16
N SER A 362 -4.05 -16.05 -13.30
CA SER A 362 -3.74 -15.39 -14.57
C SER A 362 -5.00 -15.24 -15.42
N GLY A 363 -4.87 -14.63 -16.60
CA GLY A 363 -5.97 -14.45 -17.55
C GLY A 363 -6.33 -12.98 -17.80
N PRO A 364 -7.29 -12.71 -18.69
CA PRO A 364 -7.64 -11.35 -19.08
C PRO A 364 -8.07 -10.48 -17.89
N GLY A 365 -7.42 -9.33 -17.75
CA GLY A 365 -7.70 -8.37 -16.68
C GLY A 365 -7.16 -8.76 -15.30
N ILE A 366 -6.27 -9.75 -15.21
CA ILE A 366 -5.56 -10.11 -13.96
C ILE A 366 -4.10 -9.68 -14.05
N ARG A 367 -3.62 -8.98 -13.01
CA ARG A 367 -2.23 -8.62 -12.80
C ARG A 367 -1.76 -9.09 -11.43
N VAL A 368 -0.55 -9.61 -11.36
CA VAL A 368 0.11 -10.00 -10.10
C VAL A 368 1.49 -9.36 -10.01
N ASP A 369 1.68 -8.53 -9.00
CA ASP A 369 2.96 -7.95 -8.63
C ASP A 369 3.45 -8.66 -7.36
N SER A 370 4.53 -9.45 -7.46
CA SER A 370 5.02 -10.27 -6.34
C SER A 370 6.50 -10.07 -6.06
N GLY A 371 6.86 -10.18 -4.78
CA GLY A 371 8.25 -10.19 -4.30
C GLY A 371 8.81 -11.58 -3.99
N PHE A 372 8.01 -12.62 -4.16
CA PHE A 372 8.32 -13.99 -3.73
C PHE A 372 7.95 -15.02 -4.81
N ASP A 373 8.50 -16.22 -4.67
CA ASP A 373 8.33 -17.33 -5.60
C ASP A 373 8.38 -18.67 -4.83
N ALA A 374 8.09 -19.78 -5.51
CA ALA A 374 8.25 -21.11 -4.92
C ALA A 374 9.67 -21.30 -4.37
N GLY A 375 9.77 -21.84 -3.15
CA GLY A 375 11.02 -22.04 -2.43
C GLY A 375 11.52 -20.83 -1.64
N SER A 376 10.99 -19.62 -1.86
CA SER A 376 11.33 -18.44 -1.04
C SER A 376 10.87 -18.61 0.41
N HIS A 377 11.55 -17.92 1.33
CA HIS A 377 11.23 -17.94 2.75
C HIS A 377 10.61 -16.60 3.19
N ILE A 378 9.44 -16.68 3.82
CA ILE A 378 8.84 -15.54 4.52
C ILE A 378 9.40 -15.51 5.94
N THR A 379 10.04 -14.41 6.30
CA THR A 379 10.67 -14.21 7.61
C THR A 379 9.88 -13.18 8.42
N PHE A 380 10.12 -13.16 9.73
CA PHE A 380 9.53 -12.17 10.63
C PHE A 380 10.24 -10.81 10.58
N ASN A 381 11.33 -10.68 9.81
CA ASN A 381 12.18 -9.48 9.80
C ASN A 381 11.55 -8.30 9.05
N TYR A 382 10.62 -8.56 8.12
CA TYR A 382 10.05 -7.57 7.21
C TYR A 382 8.52 -7.68 7.16
N ASP A 383 7.92 -6.73 6.43
CA ASP A 383 6.49 -6.74 6.11
C ASP A 383 6.07 -8.08 5.45
N PRO A 384 4.93 -8.68 5.87
CA PRO A 384 4.47 -9.98 5.39
C PRO A 384 3.81 -9.96 4.00
N LEU A 385 3.86 -8.85 3.25
CA LEU A 385 3.28 -8.73 1.91
C LEU A 385 3.98 -9.68 0.92
N ILE A 386 3.22 -10.63 0.38
CA ILE A 386 3.71 -11.62 -0.58
C ILE A 386 3.56 -11.09 -2.02
N ALA A 387 2.37 -10.58 -2.30
CA ALA A 387 1.97 -10.14 -3.62
C ALA A 387 0.81 -9.15 -3.54
N LYS A 388 0.64 -8.39 -4.61
CA LYS A 388 -0.55 -7.61 -4.90
C LYS A 388 -1.27 -8.32 -6.03
N LEU A 389 -2.52 -8.68 -5.80
CA LEU A 389 -3.40 -9.21 -6.83
C LEU A 389 -4.32 -8.10 -7.29
N ILE A 390 -4.34 -7.82 -8.59
CA ILE A 390 -5.12 -6.73 -9.16
C ILE A 390 -6.03 -7.27 -10.26
N SER A 391 -7.31 -6.91 -10.19
CA SER A 391 -8.28 -7.15 -11.25
C SER A 391 -8.63 -5.84 -11.94
N TRP A 392 -8.89 -5.90 -13.24
CA TRP A 392 -9.48 -4.81 -14.02
C TRP A 392 -10.63 -5.34 -14.88
N SER A 393 -11.69 -4.53 -15.05
CA SER A 393 -12.76 -4.75 -16.02
C SER A 393 -13.35 -3.43 -16.49
N ASP A 394 -14.17 -3.48 -17.53
CA ASP A 394 -15.11 -2.43 -17.95
C ASP A 394 -16.03 -1.88 -16.83
N THR A 395 -16.45 -2.73 -15.89
CA THR A 395 -17.32 -2.34 -14.77
C THR A 395 -16.79 -2.81 -13.43
N ARG A 396 -17.16 -2.09 -12.36
CA ARG A 396 -16.83 -2.47 -10.98
C ARG A 396 -17.32 -3.87 -10.62
N GLU A 397 -18.56 -4.22 -10.94
CA GLU A 397 -19.12 -5.55 -10.66
C GLU A 397 -18.35 -6.67 -11.37
N SER A 398 -18.00 -6.48 -12.65
CA SER A 398 -17.17 -7.45 -13.39
C SER A 398 -15.77 -7.57 -12.78
N SER A 399 -15.17 -6.46 -12.34
CA SER A 399 -13.87 -6.46 -11.65
C SER A 399 -13.94 -7.22 -10.31
N ILE A 400 -15.01 -7.02 -9.53
CA ILE A 400 -15.29 -7.76 -8.29
C ILE A 400 -15.37 -9.27 -8.55
N ASN A 401 -16.18 -9.69 -9.51
CA ASN A 401 -16.35 -11.11 -9.82
C ASN A 401 -15.04 -11.73 -10.33
N ARG A 402 -14.28 -10.99 -11.14
CA ARG A 402 -12.95 -11.40 -11.60
C ARG A 402 -11.97 -11.56 -10.45
N MET A 403 -11.95 -10.63 -9.49
CA MET A 403 -11.12 -10.72 -8.28
C MET A 403 -11.47 -11.95 -7.44
N ILE A 404 -12.76 -12.23 -7.23
CA ILE A 404 -13.21 -13.43 -6.50
C ILE A 404 -12.72 -14.72 -7.18
N GLY A 405 -12.81 -14.78 -8.52
CA GLY A 405 -12.26 -15.89 -9.30
C GLY A 405 -10.76 -16.04 -9.10
N ALA A 406 -9.99 -14.96 -9.29
CA ALA A 406 -8.55 -14.98 -9.15
C ALA A 406 -8.07 -15.33 -7.73
N LEU A 407 -8.74 -14.83 -6.68
CA LEU A 407 -8.47 -15.23 -5.29
C LEU A 407 -8.74 -16.72 -5.05
N SER A 408 -9.72 -17.30 -5.74
CA SER A 408 -10.05 -18.73 -5.62
C SER A 408 -9.04 -19.63 -6.34
N GLU A 409 -8.36 -19.12 -7.37
CA GLU A 409 -7.31 -19.81 -8.12
C GLU A 409 -5.91 -19.64 -7.50
N TYR A 410 -5.74 -18.68 -6.58
CA TYR A 410 -4.44 -18.35 -6.01
C TYR A 410 -4.03 -19.38 -4.94
N VAL A 411 -3.11 -20.28 -5.30
CA VAL A 411 -2.59 -21.30 -4.38
C VAL A 411 -1.22 -20.90 -3.83
N ILE A 412 -1.18 -20.62 -2.54
CA ILE A 412 0.05 -20.46 -1.76
C ILE A 412 0.03 -21.48 -0.63
N SER A 413 1.06 -22.30 -0.51
CA SER A 413 1.14 -23.36 0.51
C SER A 413 2.46 -23.31 1.28
N GLY A 414 2.42 -23.74 2.54
CA GLY A 414 3.56 -23.74 3.46
C GLY A 414 3.30 -22.94 4.76
N PHE A 415 2.37 -21.98 4.71
CA PHE A 415 1.92 -21.15 5.82
C PHE A 415 0.53 -20.57 5.50
N THR A 416 -0.07 -19.84 6.45
CA THR A 416 -1.41 -19.25 6.31
C THR A 416 -1.35 -17.89 5.63
N THR A 417 -2.34 -17.61 4.77
CA THR A 417 -2.49 -16.31 4.10
C THR A 417 -3.85 -15.69 4.38
N ASN A 418 -3.99 -14.41 4.07
CA ASN A 418 -5.25 -13.68 4.19
C ASN A 418 -6.20 -13.86 2.97
N ILE A 419 -5.91 -14.73 2.00
CA ILE A 419 -6.67 -14.86 0.74
C ILE A 419 -8.16 -15.12 0.99
N SER A 420 -8.49 -16.06 1.88
CA SER A 420 -9.89 -16.40 2.18
C SER A 420 -10.64 -15.22 2.81
N PHE A 421 -9.96 -14.45 3.68
CA PHE A 421 -10.53 -13.25 4.28
C PHE A 421 -10.81 -12.16 3.23
N LEU A 422 -9.87 -11.92 2.31
CA LEU A 422 -10.06 -10.95 1.21
C LEU A 422 -11.25 -11.31 0.33
N LYS A 423 -11.41 -12.60 0.02
CA LYS A 423 -12.56 -13.11 -0.75
C LYS A 423 -13.88 -12.80 -0.04
N SER A 424 -13.97 -13.07 1.27
CA SER A 424 -15.18 -12.75 2.06
C SER A 424 -15.47 -11.26 2.12
N VAL A 425 -14.44 -10.41 2.22
CA VAL A 425 -14.60 -8.95 2.21
C VAL A 425 -15.18 -8.46 0.89
N ILE A 426 -14.64 -8.93 -0.24
CA ILE A 426 -15.06 -8.50 -1.58
C ILE A 426 -16.47 -9.01 -1.92
N ASP A 427 -16.81 -10.21 -1.47
CA ASP A 427 -18.13 -10.79 -1.72
C ASP A 427 -19.24 -10.20 -0.82
N HIS A 428 -18.86 -9.50 0.24
CA HIS A 428 -19.82 -8.88 1.16
C HIS A 428 -20.71 -7.84 0.47
N GLN A 429 -22.03 -7.88 0.74
CA GLN A 429 -23.02 -7.04 0.05
C GLN A 429 -22.75 -5.54 0.16
N SER A 430 -22.28 -5.05 1.32
CA SER A 430 -21.93 -3.63 1.47
C SER A 430 -20.71 -3.24 0.63
N PHE A 431 -19.75 -4.14 0.42
CA PHE A 431 -18.62 -3.88 -0.48
C PHE A 431 -19.09 -3.81 -1.94
N ARG A 432 -19.91 -4.77 -2.38
CA ARG A 432 -20.51 -4.78 -3.73
C ARG A 432 -21.34 -3.53 -4.02
N LYS A 433 -22.16 -3.08 -3.06
CA LYS A 433 -22.93 -1.82 -3.17
C LYS A 433 -22.07 -0.55 -3.07
N GLY A 434 -20.79 -0.67 -2.73
CA GLY A 434 -19.90 0.46 -2.49
C GLY A 434 -20.21 1.21 -1.20
N ASP A 435 -20.97 0.64 -0.27
CA ASP A 435 -21.26 1.20 1.08
C ASP A 435 -20.13 0.83 2.06
N ILE A 436 -19.00 1.52 1.90
CA ILE A 436 -17.75 1.28 2.63
C ILE A 436 -17.24 2.57 3.28
N ASN A 437 -16.45 2.41 4.34
CA ASN A 437 -15.72 3.46 5.03
C ASN A 437 -14.57 2.82 5.83
N ILE A 438 -13.73 3.63 6.47
CA ILE A 438 -12.57 3.12 7.24
C ILE A 438 -12.92 2.15 8.38
N ASN A 439 -14.17 2.16 8.85
CA ASN A 439 -14.66 1.27 9.90
C ASN A 439 -15.30 -0.02 9.36
N PHE A 440 -15.27 -0.25 8.04
CA PHE A 440 -15.94 -1.39 7.40
C PHE A 440 -15.49 -2.74 7.98
N LEU A 441 -14.17 -3.00 8.04
CA LEU A 441 -13.65 -4.26 8.56
C LEU A 441 -13.94 -4.41 10.05
N GLU A 442 -13.83 -3.33 10.82
CA GLU A 442 -14.17 -3.34 12.25
C GLU A 442 -15.65 -3.70 12.47
N LYS A 443 -16.54 -3.15 11.65
CA LYS A 443 -17.99 -3.33 11.74
C LYS A 443 -18.44 -4.74 11.37
N TYR A 444 -17.92 -5.30 10.29
CA TYR A 444 -18.45 -6.54 9.71
C TYR A 444 -17.56 -7.77 9.95
N PHE A 445 -16.27 -7.59 10.21
CA PHE A 445 -15.31 -8.70 10.23
C PHE A 445 -14.51 -8.82 11.52
N LEU A 446 -14.23 -7.75 12.27
CA LEU A 446 -13.38 -7.83 13.47
C LEU A 446 -14.20 -7.86 14.77
N LYS A 447 -15.38 -7.22 14.80
CA LYS A 447 -16.35 -7.38 15.88
C LYS A 447 -17.22 -8.60 15.63
N GLY A 448 -16.82 -9.74 16.19
CA GLY A 448 -17.59 -10.97 16.10
C GLY A 448 -17.43 -11.67 14.76
N PHE A 449 -16.18 -11.91 14.33
CA PHE A 449 -15.91 -12.98 13.37
C PHE A 449 -16.31 -14.31 14.04
N ASN A 450 -17.60 -14.61 13.97
CA ASN A 450 -18.15 -15.83 14.51
C ASN A 450 -17.69 -16.97 13.60
N GLU A 451 -17.23 -18.05 14.20
CA GLU A 451 -16.91 -19.32 13.53
C GLU A 451 -18.06 -19.85 12.64
N SER A 452 -19.28 -19.30 12.78
CA SER A 452 -20.46 -19.65 11.99
C SER A 452 -20.32 -19.43 10.48
N ASP A 453 -19.50 -18.48 10.03
CA ASP A 453 -19.26 -18.27 8.58
C ASP A 453 -18.22 -19.24 8.01
N ASN A 454 -17.64 -20.10 8.85
CA ASN A 454 -16.58 -21.04 8.49
C ASN A 454 -17.06 -22.50 8.43
N GLU A 455 -18.37 -22.77 8.42
CA GLU A 455 -18.89 -24.14 8.20
C GLU A 455 -18.32 -24.77 6.93
N GLN A 456 -18.16 -23.97 5.87
CA GLN A 456 -17.62 -24.43 4.60
C GLN A 456 -16.12 -24.74 4.70
N GLY A 457 -15.33 -23.85 5.32
CA GLY A 457 -13.91 -24.09 5.56
C GLY A 457 -13.65 -25.25 6.54
N LEU A 458 -14.54 -25.48 7.51
CA LEU A 458 -14.50 -26.64 8.39
C LEU A 458 -14.81 -27.92 7.62
N LYS A 459 -15.86 -27.94 6.79
CA LYS A 459 -16.18 -29.08 5.90
C LYS A 459 -15.04 -29.38 4.92
N GLU A 460 -14.40 -28.36 4.37
CA GLU A 460 -13.23 -28.52 3.49
C GLU A 460 -12.03 -29.09 4.24
N LYS A 461 -11.77 -28.63 5.48
CA LYS A 461 -10.70 -29.19 6.33
C LYS A 461 -10.99 -30.62 6.76
N GLU A 462 -12.24 -30.94 7.10
CA GLU A 462 -12.67 -32.31 7.43
C GLU A 462 -12.55 -33.22 6.21
N LEU A 463 -12.95 -32.76 5.03
CA LEU A 463 -12.79 -33.49 3.78
C LEU A 463 -11.32 -33.68 3.44
N ALA A 464 -10.49 -32.65 3.56
CA ALA A 464 -9.05 -32.73 3.33
C ALA A 464 -8.38 -33.68 4.33
N ALA A 465 -8.77 -33.66 5.60
CA ALA A 465 -8.30 -34.59 6.62
C ALA A 465 -8.75 -36.03 6.32
N ALA A 466 -9.98 -36.24 5.86
CA ALA A 466 -10.49 -37.54 5.45
C ALA A 466 -9.76 -38.08 4.21
N ILE A 467 -9.51 -37.24 3.20
CA ILE A 467 -8.72 -37.58 2.00
C ILE A 467 -7.28 -37.92 2.42
N LEU A 468 -6.64 -37.08 3.24
CA LEU A 468 -5.27 -37.32 3.71
C LEU A 468 -5.18 -38.61 4.54
N SER A 469 -6.12 -38.83 5.46
CA SER A 469 -6.21 -40.05 6.26
C SER A 469 -6.40 -41.28 5.37
N SER A 470 -7.27 -41.20 4.35
CA SER A 470 -7.46 -42.25 3.35
C SER A 470 -6.19 -42.50 2.53
N LEU A 471 -5.48 -41.46 2.09
CA LEU A 471 -4.22 -41.59 1.35
C LEU A 471 -3.09 -42.17 2.21
N LEU A 472 -2.99 -41.77 3.48
CA LEU A 472 -2.02 -42.32 4.43
C LEU A 472 -2.33 -43.77 4.73
N LYS A 473 -3.61 -44.12 4.91
CA LYS A 473 -4.08 -45.50 5.05
C LYS A 473 -3.80 -46.31 3.78
N PHE A 474 -4.06 -45.74 2.60
CA PHE A 474 -3.78 -46.42 1.34
C PHE A 474 -2.28 -46.64 1.16
N LYS A 475 -1.43 -45.65 1.46
CA LYS A 475 0.04 -45.81 1.44
C LYS A 475 0.55 -46.83 2.46
N SER A 476 -0.03 -46.88 3.66
CA SER A 476 0.35 -47.89 4.66
C SER A 476 -0.14 -49.29 4.30
N THR A 477 -1.21 -49.40 3.50
CA THR A 477 -1.75 -50.69 3.01
C THR A 477 -1.14 -51.10 1.66
N ALA A 478 -0.62 -50.15 0.87
CA ALA A 478 -0.04 -50.37 -0.47
C ALA A 478 1.41 -50.88 -0.44
N ALA A 479 1.98 -51.09 0.75
CA ALA A 479 3.22 -51.84 0.93
C ALA A 479 2.95 -53.34 0.70
N ASN A 480 2.66 -53.72 -0.56
CA ASN A 480 2.84 -55.04 -1.19
C ASN A 480 1.99 -55.19 -2.48
N VAL A 481 2.16 -54.28 -3.43
CA VAL A 481 1.73 -54.56 -4.82
C VAL A 481 2.96 -54.43 -5.71
N LYS A 482 3.53 -55.57 -6.12
CA LYS A 482 4.41 -55.63 -7.28
C LYS A 482 3.55 -55.31 -8.49
N ILE A 483 3.78 -54.13 -9.08
CA ILE A 483 3.23 -53.81 -10.39
C ILE A 483 4.05 -54.60 -11.40
N ASP A 484 3.47 -55.67 -11.94
CA ASP A 484 4.04 -56.38 -13.08
C ASP A 484 3.81 -55.50 -14.31
N SER A 485 4.87 -54.83 -14.77
CA SER A 485 4.80 -53.85 -15.85
C SER A 485 4.69 -54.55 -17.20
N LYS A 486 3.47 -54.78 -17.69
CA LYS A 486 3.18 -54.97 -19.12
C LYS A 486 1.78 -54.47 -19.44
N ASP A 487 1.66 -53.18 -19.74
CA ASP A 487 0.61 -52.69 -20.63
C ASP A 487 1.26 -51.92 -21.78
N SER A 488 1.33 -52.60 -22.93
CA SER A 488 1.90 -52.13 -24.19
C SER A 488 0.85 -51.55 -25.13
N THR A 489 -0.18 -50.89 -24.59
CA THR A 489 -1.30 -50.33 -25.39
C THR A 489 -1.49 -48.83 -25.19
N ASN A 490 -0.44 -48.13 -24.73
CA ASN A 490 -0.47 -46.68 -24.62
C ASN A 490 -0.11 -46.04 -25.98
N SER A 491 -1.12 -45.53 -26.69
CA SER A 491 -1.01 -44.86 -27.99
C SER A 491 -0.77 -43.35 -27.90
N TRP A 492 -0.29 -42.82 -26.75
CA TRP A 492 0.06 -41.40 -26.61
C TRP A 492 1.14 -40.94 -27.61
N GLN A 493 1.92 -41.86 -28.19
CA GLN A 493 2.86 -41.54 -29.28
C GLN A 493 2.19 -41.31 -30.63
N GLU A 494 0.93 -41.74 -30.81
CA GLU A 494 0.16 -41.55 -32.05
C GLU A 494 -0.60 -40.21 -32.07
N GLN A 495 -0.69 -39.53 -30.92
CA GLN A 495 -1.23 -38.17 -30.82
C GLN A 495 -0.12 -37.13 -31.03
N MET A 496 0.51 -37.18 -32.20
CA MET A 496 1.09 -35.99 -32.78
C MET A 496 0.00 -35.31 -33.59
N TYR A 497 -0.16 -33.99 -33.43
CA TYR A 497 -1.19 -33.11 -34.01
C TYR A 497 -2.43 -32.92 -33.14
N GLU A 498 -2.37 -31.88 -32.30
CA GLU A 498 -3.26 -30.71 -32.41
C GLU A 498 -2.49 -29.44 -32.03
#